data_AF-A0A8E0QKU2-F1
#
_entry.id   AF-A0A8E0QKU2-F1
#
_cell.length_a   1.000
_cell.length_b   1.000
_cell.length_c   1.000
_cell.angle_alpha   90.00
_cell.angle_beta   90.00
_cell.angle_gamma   90.00
#
_symmetry.space_group_name_H-M   'P 1'
#
loop_
_entity.id
_entity.type
_entity.pdbx_description
1 polymer ?
#
loop_
_entity_poly.entity_id
_entity_poly.type
_entity_poly.pdbx_seq_one_letter_code
_entity_poly.pdbx_strand_id
1 'polypeptide(L)'
;MIDRISAAQHLSAIRGRPDLDLRSWHEKCSNLVRSGLDEASYITAAAWKDTYRHGHRQLPKVQISTDRGKDIFSANDVEHVRFQKALSQAFSAKSLRAQDCISHATVHKRVHNSAAGRGDFMDSMLRHRGDKERLSLEELEKNANIPILAGSETTAARLSGVTSWLLRTSDVLDKETDE
;
A
#
# COMPACT_ATOMS: atom_id res chain seq x y z
N MET A 1 -22.93 24.64 5.88
CA MET A 1 -22.38 23.62 6.82
C MET A 1 -21.16 22.92 6.21
N ILE A 2 -21.24 22.48 4.95
CA ILE A 2 -20.15 21.81 4.21
C ILE A 2 -18.86 22.65 4.14
N ASP A 3 -18.95 23.95 3.84
CA ASP A 3 -17.76 24.83 3.73
C ASP A 3 -16.94 24.95 5.03
N ARG A 4 -17.58 24.81 6.19
CA ARG A 4 -16.89 24.89 7.49
C ARG A 4 -16.10 23.61 7.79
N ILE A 5 -16.55 22.45 7.31
CA ILE A 5 -15.86 21.17 7.51
C ILE A 5 -14.65 21.07 6.58
N SER A 6 -14.79 21.50 5.32
CA SER A 6 -13.67 21.55 4.36
C SER A 6 -12.54 22.48 4.83
N ALA A 7 -12.87 23.68 5.33
CA ALA A 7 -11.87 24.58 5.91
C ALA A 7 -11.22 23.98 7.18
N ALA A 8 -12.00 23.28 8.02
CA ALA A 8 -11.48 22.62 9.21
C ALA A 8 -10.54 21.45 8.86
N GLN A 9 -10.78 20.73 7.76
CA GLN A 9 -9.92 19.64 7.29
C GLN A 9 -8.54 20.14 6.85
N HIS A 10 -8.49 21.23 6.09
CA HIS A 10 -7.21 21.85 5.70
C HIS A 10 -6.42 22.32 6.92
N LEU A 11 -7.08 22.97 7.89
CA LEU A 11 -6.44 23.38 9.14
C LEU A 11 -5.99 22.19 9.99
N SER A 12 -6.75 21.10 9.99
CA SER A 12 -6.40 19.86 10.70
C SER A 12 -5.18 19.18 10.10
N ALA A 13 -5.11 19.11 8.76
CA ALA A 13 -3.96 18.60 8.03
C ALA A 13 -2.69 19.41 8.33
N ILE A 14 -2.77 20.75 8.32
CA ILE A 14 -1.66 21.63 8.68
C ILE A 14 -1.21 21.42 10.13
N ARG A 15 -2.14 21.11 11.04
CA ARG A 15 -1.85 20.80 12.45
C ARG A 15 -1.34 19.37 12.67
N GLY A 16 -1.30 18.54 11.64
CA GLY A 16 -0.90 17.13 11.75
C GLY A 16 -1.87 16.29 12.58
N ARG A 17 -3.16 16.65 12.63
CA ARG A 17 -4.19 15.89 13.37
C ARG A 17 -5.42 15.49 12.53
N PRO A 18 -5.28 15.21 11.22
CA PRO A 18 -6.44 14.94 10.35
C PRO A 18 -7.29 13.77 10.86
N ASP A 19 -6.65 12.68 11.29
CA ASP A 19 -7.35 11.48 11.74
C ASP A 19 -8.10 11.68 13.06
N LEU A 20 -7.52 12.47 13.98
CA LEU A 20 -8.13 12.77 15.28
C LEU A 20 -9.36 13.66 15.12
N ASP A 21 -9.25 14.70 14.29
CA ASP A 21 -10.35 15.61 14.07
C ASP A 21 -11.46 14.94 13.27
N LEU A 22 -11.13 14.13 12.25
CA LEU A 22 -12.09 13.34 11.48
C LEU A 22 -12.87 12.36 12.36
N ARG A 23 -12.19 11.67 13.28
CA ARG A 23 -12.84 10.83 14.29
C ARG A 23 -13.81 11.64 15.15
N SER A 24 -13.39 12.80 15.64
CA SER A 24 -14.24 13.67 16.46
C SER A 24 -15.49 14.15 15.72
N TRP A 25 -15.41 14.30 14.39
CA TRP A 25 -16.56 14.63 13.56
C TRP A 25 -17.50 13.44 13.42
N HIS A 26 -16.99 12.22 13.23
CA HIS A 26 -17.81 11.01 13.21
C HIS A 26 -18.52 10.75 14.55
N GLU A 27 -17.87 11.03 15.67
CA GLU A 27 -18.49 10.93 17.00
C GLU A 27 -19.65 11.93 17.18
N LYS A 28 -19.63 13.08 16.47
CA LYS A 28 -20.65 14.14 16.57
C LYS A 28 -21.71 14.10 15.47
N CYS A 29 -21.35 13.71 14.26
CA CYS A 29 -22.08 14.04 13.03
C CYS A 29 -22.63 12.83 12.26
N SER A 30 -22.64 11.63 12.84
CA SER A 30 -23.13 10.37 12.24
C SER A 30 -22.07 9.55 11.48
N ASN A 31 -22.53 8.40 10.99
CA ASN A 31 -21.79 7.37 10.27
C ASN A 31 -21.21 7.81 8.92
N LEU A 32 -21.64 8.97 8.41
CA LEU A 32 -21.20 9.60 7.17
C LEU A 32 -20.84 11.06 7.46
N VAL A 33 -19.61 11.45 7.18
CA VAL A 33 -19.14 12.83 7.27
C VAL A 33 -18.65 13.26 5.89
N ARG A 34 -19.25 14.31 5.34
CA ARG A 34 -18.76 14.93 4.10
C ARG A 34 -17.65 15.91 4.47
N SER A 35 -16.40 15.50 4.23
CA SER A 35 -15.20 16.27 4.59
C SER A 35 -14.86 17.33 3.53
N GLY A 36 -15.16 17.06 2.25
CA GLY A 36 -14.89 17.98 1.13
C GLY A 36 -15.98 18.00 0.06
N LEU A 37 -15.75 18.75 -1.02
CA LEU A 37 -16.66 18.84 -2.17
C LEU A 37 -16.89 17.46 -2.80
N ASP A 38 -15.81 16.73 -3.04
CA ASP A 38 -15.82 15.39 -3.64
C ASP A 38 -15.28 14.32 -2.67
N GLU A 39 -15.34 14.60 -1.36
CA GLU A 39 -14.81 13.71 -0.34
C GLU A 39 -15.86 13.39 0.73
N ALA A 40 -16.06 12.10 0.97
CA ALA A 40 -16.96 11.58 1.98
C ALA A 40 -16.27 10.46 2.76
N SER A 41 -16.32 10.57 4.08
CA SER A 41 -15.80 9.58 5.02
C SER A 41 -16.95 8.75 5.59
N TYR A 42 -16.75 7.44 5.65
CA TYR A 42 -17.70 6.46 6.20
C TYR A 42 -17.00 5.62 7.26
N ILE A 43 -17.68 5.36 8.38
CA ILE A 43 -17.16 4.50 9.46
C ILE A 43 -17.95 3.19 9.63
N THR A 44 -18.83 2.87 8.68
CA THR A 44 -19.70 1.69 8.77
C THR A 44 -19.15 0.53 7.95
N ALA A 45 -19.30 -0.69 8.51
CA ALA A 45 -18.91 -1.92 7.81
C ALA A 45 -19.72 -2.16 6.52
N ALA A 46 -20.93 -1.59 6.39
CA ALA A 46 -21.73 -1.67 5.17
C ALA A 46 -21.04 -0.94 4.00
N ALA A 47 -20.46 0.24 4.25
CA ALA A 47 -19.77 1.02 3.23
C ALA A 47 -18.61 0.24 2.58
N TRP A 48 -17.95 -0.65 3.33
CA TRP A 48 -16.92 -1.54 2.77
C TRP A 48 -17.48 -2.42 1.65
N LYS A 49 -18.65 -3.03 1.87
CA LYS A 49 -19.31 -3.87 0.87
C LYS A 49 -19.73 -3.04 -0.34
N ASP A 50 -20.22 -1.82 -0.13
CA ASP A 50 -20.70 -1.01 -1.26
C ASP A 50 -19.54 -0.43 -2.09
N THR A 51 -18.38 -0.22 -1.45
CA THR A 51 -17.20 0.39 -2.09
C THR A 51 -16.24 -0.63 -2.70
N TYR A 52 -15.97 -1.75 -2.00
CA TYR A 52 -14.91 -2.70 -2.36
C TYR A 52 -15.42 -4.05 -2.87
N ARG A 53 -16.73 -4.33 -2.85
CA ARG A 53 -17.27 -5.61 -3.35
C ARG A 53 -17.19 -5.69 -4.88
N HIS A 54 -16.93 -6.89 -5.38
CA HIS A 54 -17.05 -7.23 -6.79
C HIS A 54 -18.50 -7.12 -7.29
N GLY A 55 -18.69 -6.62 -8.51
CA GLY A 55 -20.01 -6.53 -9.17
C GLY A 55 -20.47 -5.12 -9.50
N HIS A 56 -19.66 -4.10 -9.18
CA HIS A 56 -19.91 -2.70 -9.54
C HIS A 56 -18.72 -2.15 -10.32
N ARG A 57 -18.95 -1.10 -11.13
CA ARG A 57 -17.87 -0.42 -11.86
C ARG A 57 -16.87 0.15 -10.86
N GLN A 58 -15.58 -0.03 -11.13
CA GLN A 58 -14.52 0.53 -10.32
C GLN A 58 -14.68 2.05 -10.20
N LEU A 59 -14.63 2.56 -8.96
CA LEU A 59 -14.65 4.00 -8.72
C LEU A 59 -13.40 4.65 -9.35
N PRO A 60 -13.51 5.88 -9.87
CA PRO A 60 -12.36 6.61 -10.39
C PRO A 60 -11.25 6.67 -9.34
N LYS A 61 -10.04 6.29 -9.73
CA LYS A 61 -8.88 6.39 -8.85
C LYS A 61 -8.49 7.85 -8.68
N VAL A 62 -8.20 8.23 -7.44
CA VAL A 62 -7.63 9.55 -7.15
C VAL A 62 -6.27 9.63 -7.85
N GLN A 63 -6.05 10.70 -8.62
CA GLN A 63 -4.76 10.94 -9.25
C GLN A 63 -3.83 11.60 -8.24
N ILE A 64 -3.06 10.77 -7.54
CA ILE A 64 -2.08 11.19 -6.52
C ILE A 64 -0.72 11.51 -7.17
N SER A 65 -0.52 11.09 -8.42
CA SER A 65 0.72 11.24 -9.16
C SER A 65 0.51 12.10 -10.42
N THR A 66 1.52 12.89 -10.78
CA THR A 66 1.60 13.58 -12.08
C THR A 66 1.80 12.59 -13.24
N ASP A 67 2.12 11.35 -12.91
CA ASP A 67 2.41 10.30 -13.86
C ASP A 67 1.13 9.63 -14.34
N ARG A 68 0.69 10.05 -15.52
CA ARG A 68 -0.63 9.74 -16.08
C ARG A 68 -0.79 8.26 -16.46
N GLY A 69 -1.13 7.41 -15.49
CA GLY A 69 -1.63 6.06 -15.74
C GLY A 69 -0.59 5.02 -16.14
N LYS A 70 0.69 5.29 -15.89
CA LYS A 70 1.81 4.38 -16.23
C LYS A 70 2.17 3.44 -15.08
N ASP A 71 1.40 3.46 -14.00
CA ASP A 71 1.61 2.67 -12.79
C ASP A 71 0.28 2.09 -12.27
N ILE A 72 0.36 1.04 -11.44
CA ILE A 72 -0.83 0.34 -10.92
C ILE A 72 -1.77 1.25 -10.08
N PHE A 73 -1.27 2.32 -9.46
CA PHE A 73 -2.11 3.23 -8.66
C PHE A 73 -2.87 4.24 -9.51
N SER A 74 -2.29 4.72 -10.61
CA SER A 74 -2.89 5.76 -11.45
C SER A 74 -3.56 5.23 -12.74
N ALA A 75 -3.37 3.95 -13.07
CA ALA A 75 -3.90 3.31 -14.28
C ALA A 75 -5.42 3.22 -14.35
N ASN A 76 -5.95 3.34 -15.58
CA ASN A 76 -7.35 3.03 -15.91
C ASN A 76 -7.64 1.53 -15.76
N ASP A 77 -8.92 1.13 -15.83
CA ASP A 77 -9.36 -0.24 -15.57
C ASP A 77 -8.66 -1.29 -16.47
N VAL A 78 -8.41 -0.98 -17.74
CA VAL A 78 -7.78 -1.90 -18.70
C VAL A 78 -6.31 -2.09 -18.38
N GLU A 79 -5.58 -0.98 -18.22
CA GLU A 79 -4.15 -0.99 -17.90
C GLU A 79 -3.87 -1.54 -16.51
N HIS A 80 -4.79 -1.30 -15.56
CA HIS A 80 -4.68 -1.84 -14.22
C HIS A 80 -4.66 -3.37 -14.20
N VAL A 81 -5.54 -4.02 -14.99
CA VAL A 81 -5.56 -5.48 -15.11
C VAL A 81 -4.24 -5.99 -15.70
N ARG A 82 -3.70 -5.30 -16.73
CA ARG A 82 -2.39 -5.64 -17.32
C ARG A 82 -1.27 -5.54 -16.30
N PHE A 83 -1.20 -4.43 -15.55
CA PHE A 83 -0.19 -4.20 -14.53
C PHE A 83 -0.30 -5.19 -13.36
N GLN A 84 -1.52 -5.45 -12.88
CA GLN A 84 -1.77 -6.43 -11.84
C GLN A 84 -1.30 -7.83 -12.28
N LYS A 85 -1.64 -8.26 -13.49
CA LYS A 85 -1.23 -9.57 -14.03
C LYS A 85 0.29 -9.69 -14.11
N ALA A 86 0.97 -8.66 -14.59
CA ALA A 86 2.43 -8.63 -14.66
C ALA A 86 3.09 -8.68 -13.27
N LEU A 87 2.56 -7.93 -12.30
CA LEU A 87 3.08 -7.90 -10.93
C LEU A 87 2.75 -9.16 -10.12
N SER A 88 1.63 -9.83 -10.40
CA SER A 88 1.16 -11.00 -9.62
C SER A 88 2.17 -12.14 -9.59
N GLN A 89 2.96 -12.32 -10.64
CA GLN A 89 4.02 -13.34 -10.68
C GLN A 89 5.13 -13.08 -9.67
N ALA A 90 5.46 -11.81 -9.45
CA ALA A 90 6.46 -11.40 -8.49
C ALA A 90 6.03 -11.86 -7.08
N PHE A 91 4.74 -11.73 -6.75
CA PHE A 91 4.16 -12.13 -5.46
C PHE A 91 3.64 -13.58 -5.42
N SER A 92 3.98 -14.42 -6.40
CA SER A 92 3.59 -15.84 -6.35
C SER A 92 4.29 -16.57 -5.21
N ALA A 93 3.68 -17.63 -4.66
CA ALA A 93 4.29 -18.44 -3.61
C ALA A 93 5.68 -18.98 -3.99
N LYS A 94 5.90 -19.28 -5.27
CA LYS A 94 7.20 -19.70 -5.80
C LYS A 94 8.24 -18.58 -5.72
N SER A 95 7.88 -17.39 -6.17
CA SER A 95 8.75 -16.21 -6.15
C SER A 95 9.04 -15.74 -4.72
N LEU A 96 8.06 -15.79 -3.82
CA LEU A 96 8.23 -15.48 -2.41
C LEU A 96 9.19 -16.48 -1.71
N ARG A 97 9.04 -17.78 -1.97
CA ARG A 97 9.99 -18.79 -1.44
C ARG A 97 11.41 -18.59 -1.97
N ALA A 98 11.54 -18.19 -3.24
CA ALA A 98 12.84 -17.81 -3.79
C ALA A 98 13.41 -16.57 -3.10
N GLN A 99 12.56 -15.65 -2.63
CA GLN A 99 12.99 -14.52 -1.81
C GLN A 99 13.42 -14.88 -0.42
N ASP A 100 12.87 -15.90 0.24
CA ASP A 100 13.32 -16.29 1.58
C ASP A 100 14.82 -16.61 1.58
N CYS A 101 15.28 -17.36 0.57
CA CYS A 101 16.70 -17.62 0.35
C CYS A 101 17.51 -16.33 0.15
N ILE A 102 16.94 -15.33 -0.53
CA ILE A 102 17.57 -14.03 -0.78
C ILE A 102 17.55 -13.16 0.48
N SER A 103 16.51 -13.18 1.31
CA SER A 103 16.44 -12.47 2.57
C SER A 103 17.52 -12.97 3.52
N HIS A 104 17.62 -14.30 3.68
CA HIS A 104 18.72 -14.94 4.42
C HIS A 104 20.08 -14.59 3.81
N ALA A 105 20.24 -14.72 2.49
CA ALA A 105 21.49 -14.38 1.82
C ALA A 105 21.81 -12.88 1.82
N THR A 106 20.82 -11.98 1.92
CA THR A 106 20.99 -10.52 1.98
C THR A 106 21.38 -10.09 3.38
N VAL A 107 20.84 -10.73 4.42
CA VAL A 107 21.34 -10.58 5.80
C VAL A 107 22.80 -11.04 5.87
N HIS A 108 23.12 -12.23 5.35
CA HIS A 108 24.49 -12.72 5.27
C HIS A 108 25.41 -11.90 4.33
N LYS A 109 24.90 -11.34 3.23
CA LYS A 109 25.65 -10.46 2.31
C LYS A 109 25.83 -9.05 2.86
N ARG A 110 24.92 -8.53 3.68
CA ARG A 110 25.16 -7.28 4.44
C ARG A 110 26.29 -7.44 5.45
N VAL A 111 26.65 -8.67 5.80
CA VAL A 111 27.86 -8.99 6.56
C VAL A 111 29.11 -9.07 5.68
N HIS A 112 29.06 -9.35 4.36
CA HIS A 112 30.29 -9.64 3.56
C HIS A 112 30.34 -9.28 2.05
N ASN A 113 29.42 -8.46 1.52
CA ASN A 113 29.50 -7.84 0.18
C ASN A 113 29.19 -8.75 -1.07
N SER A 114 28.99 -8.05 -2.20
CA SER A 114 28.18 -8.31 -3.43
C SER A 114 28.78 -9.34 -4.45
N ALA A 115 28.14 -9.94 -5.48
CA ALA A 115 27.05 -9.59 -6.42
C ALA A 115 26.58 -10.84 -7.28
N ALA A 116 25.63 -10.61 -8.20
CA ALA A 116 25.21 -11.39 -9.41
C ALA A 116 24.35 -12.69 -9.29
N GLY A 117 23.29 -12.76 -10.13
CA GLY A 117 22.45 -13.96 -10.39
C GLY A 117 21.20 -14.11 -9.51
N ARG A 118 20.35 -13.09 -9.43
CA ARG A 118 19.61 -12.78 -8.19
C ARG A 118 18.26 -13.49 -8.00
N GLY A 119 17.54 -13.89 -9.04
CA GLY A 119 16.25 -14.57 -8.89
C GLY A 119 15.20 -13.74 -8.16
N ASP A 120 15.29 -12.41 -8.29
CA ASP A 120 14.49 -11.44 -7.54
C ASP A 120 13.16 -11.08 -8.24
N PHE A 121 12.42 -10.12 -7.67
CA PHE A 121 11.15 -9.66 -8.24
C PHE A 121 11.31 -9.17 -9.69
N MET A 122 12.43 -8.50 -10.03
CA MET A 122 12.67 -7.98 -11.37
C MET A 122 12.90 -9.12 -12.36
N ASP A 123 13.68 -10.13 -11.98
CA ASP A 123 13.84 -11.35 -12.78
C ASP A 123 12.49 -12.05 -13.03
N SER A 124 11.57 -12.03 -12.06
CA SER A 124 10.23 -12.61 -12.22
C SER A 124 9.32 -11.75 -13.12
N MET A 125 9.40 -10.43 -13.01
CA MET A 125 8.61 -9.46 -13.79
C MET A 125 8.98 -9.47 -15.28
N LEU A 126 10.23 -9.84 -15.60
CA LEU A 126 10.77 -9.92 -16.95
C LEU A 126 10.51 -11.27 -17.68
N ARG A 127 9.90 -12.27 -17.02
CA ARG A 127 9.77 -13.65 -17.56
C ARG A 127 8.73 -13.84 -18.67
N HIS A 128 7.91 -12.85 -19.00
CA HIS A 128 6.99 -12.91 -20.15
C HIS A 128 7.70 -12.43 -21.42
N ARG A 129 8.58 -13.28 -21.97
CA ARG A 129 9.15 -13.08 -23.31
C ARG A 129 8.18 -13.66 -24.35
N GLY A 130 7.39 -12.83 -25.02
CA GLY A 130 6.75 -13.25 -26.28
C GLY A 130 5.44 -12.61 -26.73
N ASP A 131 4.74 -11.79 -25.95
CA ASP A 131 3.35 -11.41 -26.30
C ASP A 131 3.05 -9.90 -26.17
N LYS A 132 1.95 -9.46 -26.82
CA LYS A 132 1.47 -8.07 -26.95
C LYS A 132 1.23 -7.31 -25.63
N GLU A 133 1.35 -7.97 -24.48
CA GLU A 133 1.11 -7.41 -23.13
C GLU A 133 2.39 -6.93 -22.41
N ARG A 134 3.52 -6.76 -23.10
CA ARG A 134 4.80 -6.37 -22.50
C ARG A 134 4.75 -4.97 -21.85
N LEU A 135 5.23 -4.85 -20.62
CA LEU A 135 5.47 -3.54 -19.99
C LEU A 135 6.61 -2.82 -20.71
N SER A 136 6.43 -1.53 -20.97
CA SER A 136 7.53 -0.66 -21.41
C SER A 136 8.57 -0.50 -20.29
N LEU A 137 9.78 -0.04 -20.64
CA LEU A 137 10.84 0.20 -19.65
C LEU A 137 10.39 1.20 -18.57
N GLU A 138 9.71 2.27 -18.98
CA GLU A 138 9.19 3.29 -18.09
C GLU A 138 8.09 2.75 -17.16
N GLU A 139 7.18 1.91 -17.68
CA GLU A 139 6.16 1.23 -16.85
C GLU A 139 6.81 0.23 -15.88
N LEU A 140 7.83 -0.49 -16.33
CA LEU A 140 8.58 -1.43 -15.50
C LEU A 140 9.25 -0.70 -14.33
N GLU A 141 9.95 0.40 -14.59
CA GLU A 141 10.61 1.20 -13.57
C GLU A 141 9.62 1.73 -12.52
N LYS A 142 8.49 2.28 -12.96
CA LYS A 142 7.46 2.83 -12.05
C LYS A 142 6.81 1.74 -11.20
N ASN A 143 6.43 0.64 -11.82
CA ASN A 143 5.78 -0.47 -11.11
C ASN A 143 6.77 -1.26 -10.23
N ALA A 144 8.07 -1.25 -10.53
CA ALA A 144 9.10 -1.86 -9.68
C ALA A 144 9.37 -1.04 -8.41
N ASN A 145 9.28 0.29 -8.48
CA ASN A 145 9.48 1.15 -7.31
C ASN A 145 8.33 1.04 -6.28
N ILE A 146 7.11 0.77 -6.76
CA ILE A 146 5.90 0.72 -5.93
C ILE A 146 6.00 -0.29 -4.77
N PRO A 147 6.31 -1.59 -5.00
CA PRO A 147 6.48 -2.55 -3.91
C PRO A 147 7.54 -2.17 -2.89
N ILE A 148 8.62 -1.52 -3.33
CA ILE A 148 9.73 -1.10 -2.46
C ILE A 148 9.23 -0.03 -1.50
N LEU A 149 8.62 1.03 -2.02
CA LEU A 149 8.11 2.13 -1.21
C LEU A 149 6.93 1.69 -0.33
N ALA A 150 5.88 1.13 -0.96
CA ALA A 150 4.65 0.75 -0.27
C ALA A 150 4.88 -0.37 0.77
N GLY A 151 5.76 -1.33 0.47
CA GLY A 151 6.06 -2.45 1.36
C GLY A 151 6.98 -2.08 2.51
N SER A 152 8.01 -1.24 2.26
CA SER A 152 8.98 -0.92 3.32
C SER A 152 8.41 0.01 4.38
N GLU A 153 7.68 1.06 3.99
CA GLU A 153 7.15 2.05 4.93
C GLU A 153 6.06 1.44 5.82
N THR A 154 5.10 0.70 5.23
CA THR A 154 4.03 0.06 5.99
C THR A 154 4.55 -1.05 6.91
N THR A 155 5.54 -1.83 6.46
CA THR A 155 6.19 -2.85 7.30
C THR A 155 6.97 -2.21 8.45
N ALA A 156 7.76 -1.17 8.18
CA ALA A 156 8.51 -0.46 9.21
C ALA A 156 7.57 0.18 10.23
N ALA A 157 6.54 0.91 9.79
CA ALA A 157 5.57 1.53 10.68
C ALA A 157 4.85 0.50 11.56
N ARG A 158 4.47 -0.65 10.99
CA ARG A 158 3.84 -1.74 11.76
C ARG A 158 4.79 -2.36 12.77
N LEU A 159 6.03 -2.66 12.38
CA LEU A 159 7.04 -3.21 13.29
C LEU A 159 7.35 -2.23 14.42
N SER A 160 7.60 -0.96 14.11
CA SER A 160 7.82 0.08 15.12
C SER A 160 6.63 0.25 16.07
N GLY A 161 5.41 0.21 15.54
CA GLY A 161 4.18 0.27 16.34
C GLY A 161 4.05 -0.92 17.30
N VAL A 162 4.27 -2.14 16.80
CA VAL A 162 4.23 -3.38 17.60
C VAL A 162 5.33 -3.36 18.66
N THR A 163 6.58 -3.05 18.30
CA THR A 163 7.69 -2.94 19.26
C THR A 163 7.39 -1.89 20.31
N SER A 164 6.91 -0.71 19.93
CA SER A 164 6.56 0.33 20.89
C SER A 164 5.40 -0.07 21.81
N TRP A 165 4.46 -0.89 21.33
CA TRP A 165 3.35 -1.38 22.14
C TRP A 165 3.83 -2.46 23.13
N LEU A 166 4.61 -3.44 22.67
CA LEU A 166 5.20 -4.49 23.51
C LEU A 166 6.06 -3.89 24.63
N LEU A 167 6.89 -2.88 24.33
CA LEU A 167 7.71 -2.20 25.34
C LEU A 167 6.89 -1.41 26.39
N ARG A 168 5.60 -1.15 26.14
CA ARG A 168 4.69 -0.48 27.08
C ARG A 168 3.81 -1.47 27.85
N THR A 169 3.88 -2.76 27.52
CA THR A 169 3.01 -3.81 28.05
C THR A 169 3.87 -5.03 28.42
N SER A 170 4.54 -4.92 29.57
CA SER A 170 5.55 -5.89 30.06
C SER A 170 5.01 -7.32 30.14
N ASP A 171 3.77 -7.49 30.57
CA ASP A 171 3.10 -8.78 30.70
C ASP A 171 2.96 -9.54 29.38
N VAL A 172 2.70 -8.81 28.27
CA VAL A 172 2.63 -9.43 26.94
C VAL A 172 4.03 -9.66 26.38
N LEU A 173 4.98 -8.77 26.65
CA LEU A 173 6.37 -8.96 26.21
C LEU A 173 7.00 -10.19 26.87
N ASP A 174 6.85 -10.33 28.19
CA ASP A 174 7.41 -11.46 28.96
C ASP A 174 6.85 -12.79 28.45
N LYS A 175 5.55 -12.84 28.13
CA LYS A 175 4.90 -14.03 27.57
C LYS A 175 5.47 -14.45 26.19
N GLU A 176 5.75 -13.48 25.31
CA GLU A 176 6.27 -13.77 23.97
C GLU A 176 7.78 -14.10 24.00
N THR A 177 8.50 -13.72 25.06
CA THR A 177 9.92 -14.06 25.24
C THR A 177 10.16 -15.38 26.00
N ASP A 178 9.14 -15.89 26.68
CA ASP A 178 9.19 -17.15 27.45
C ASP A 178 8.79 -18.41 26.62
N GLU A 179 8.43 -18.26 25.34
CA GLU A 179 8.27 -19.37 24.37
C GLU A 179 9.58 -19.76 23.67
#